data_AF-A0A183DVR0-F1
#
_entry.id   AF-A0A183DVR0-F1
#
_cell.length_a   1.000
_cell.length_b   1.000
_cell.length_c   1.000
_cell.angle_alpha   90.00
_cell.angle_beta   90.00
_cell.angle_gamma   90.00
#
_symmetry.space_group_name_H-M   'P 1'
#
loop_
_entity.id
_entity.type
_entity.pdbx_description
1 polymer ?
#
loop_
_entity_poly.entity_id
_entity_poly.type
_entity_poly.pdbx_seq_one_letter_code
_entity_poly.pdbx_strand_id
1 'polypeptide(L)'
;MCHDFHFRYYLREDAEDAMRCINGTRLDDRIIRTDWDAGFVEGRQYGRGKHGGQVRDEYRKDYDPGRGGWNKVIASRSKFLSNCVHGHSHSSISSKLLAYRV
;
A
#
# COMPACT_ATOMS: atom_id res chain seq x y z
N MET A 1 0.16 -1.10 4.33
CA MET A 1 -0.59 -1.87 5.34
C MET A 1 -1.65 -2.65 4.60
N CYS A 2 -1.90 -3.91 4.96
CA CYS A 2 -3.10 -4.61 4.49
C CYS A 2 -4.31 -3.98 5.18
N HIS A 3 -5.27 -3.50 4.38
CA HIS A 3 -6.56 -3.00 4.88
C HIS A 3 -7.66 -4.08 4.79
N ASP A 4 -7.26 -5.33 4.56
CA ASP A 4 -8.15 -6.48 4.45
C ASP A 4 -8.04 -7.28 5.76
N PHE A 5 -9.19 -7.62 6.34
CA PHE A 5 -9.29 -8.38 7.58
C PHE A 5 -10.07 -9.67 7.34
N HIS A 6 -9.68 -10.74 8.04
CA HIS A 6 -10.38 -12.01 7.98
C HIS A 6 -11.10 -12.23 9.31
N PHE A 7 -12.43 -12.37 9.25
CA PHE A 7 -13.25 -12.73 10.38
C PHE A 7 -13.64 -14.21 10.27
N ARG A 8 -13.60 -14.92 11.39
CA ARG A 8 -14.10 -16.30 11.48
C ARG A 8 -15.21 -16.33 12.51
N TYR A 9 -16.37 -16.76 12.07
CA TYR A 9 -17.52 -17.02 12.92
C TYR A 9 -17.57 -18.51 13.27
N TYR A 10 -18.16 -18.84 14.41
CA TYR A 10 -18.33 -20.24 14.83
C TYR A 10 -19.45 -20.93 14.04
N LEU A 11 -20.54 -20.20 13.76
CA LEU A 11 -21.67 -20.68 12.98
C LEU A 11 -21.69 -20.01 11.60
N ARG A 12 -22.17 -20.74 10.59
CA ARG A 12 -22.31 -20.18 9.24
C ARG A 12 -23.43 -19.15 9.16
N GLU A 13 -24.49 -19.33 9.94
CA GLU A 13 -25.62 -18.40 9.99
C GLU A 13 -25.17 -16.99 10.42
N ASP A 14 -24.34 -16.91 11.47
CA ASP A 14 -23.74 -15.64 11.91
C ASP A 14 -22.92 -14.95 10.81
N ALA A 15 -22.18 -15.74 10.02
CA ALA A 15 -21.39 -15.20 8.91
C ALA A 15 -22.28 -14.69 7.77
N GLU A 16 -23.41 -15.35 7.50
CA GLU A 16 -24.38 -14.89 6.51
C GLU A 16 -25.06 -13.58 6.96
N ASP A 17 -25.44 -13.50 8.23
CA ASP A 17 -26.02 -12.28 8.80
C ASP A 17 -25.02 -11.13 8.77
N ALA A 18 -23.75 -11.39 9.13
CA ALA A 18 -22.68 -10.42 8.98
C ALA A 18 -22.54 -9.95 7.51
N MET A 19 -22.54 -10.88 6.54
CA MET A 19 -22.46 -10.55 5.13
C MET A 19 -23.66 -9.72 4.63
N ARG A 20 -24.86 -9.95 5.17
CA ARG A 20 -26.06 -9.19 4.79
C ARG A 20 -26.09 -7.81 5.44
N CYS A 21 -25.71 -7.72 6.71
CA CYS A 21 -25.88 -6.51 7.52
C CYS A 21 -24.67 -5.56 7.45
N ILE A 22 -23.45 -6.08 7.33
CA ILE A 22 -22.21 -5.30 7.42
C ILE A 22 -21.74 -4.85 6.04
N ASN A 23 -22.02 -5.63 4.99
CA ASN A 23 -21.58 -5.28 3.65
C ASN A 23 -22.21 -3.95 3.18
N GLY A 24 -21.38 -3.01 2.74
CA GLY A 24 -21.84 -1.68 2.30
C GLY A 24 -22.11 -0.69 3.44
N THR A 25 -21.90 -1.07 4.70
CA THR A 25 -21.96 -0.12 5.83
C THR A 25 -20.71 0.76 5.91
N ARG A 26 -20.76 1.77 6.78
CA ARG A 26 -19.64 2.69 7.03
C ARG A 26 -18.85 2.27 8.27
N LEU A 27 -17.54 2.14 8.14
CA LEU A 27 -16.58 1.99 9.24
C LEU A 27 -15.50 3.06 9.07
N ASP A 28 -15.26 3.88 10.09
CA ASP A 28 -14.34 5.03 10.04
C ASP A 28 -14.54 5.90 8.77
N ASP A 29 -15.81 6.22 8.48
CA ASP A 29 -16.26 6.96 7.30
C ASP A 29 -15.97 6.32 5.93
N ARG A 30 -15.59 5.04 5.91
CA ARG A 30 -15.34 4.27 4.69
C ARG A 30 -16.41 3.23 4.49
N ILE A 31 -16.87 3.09 3.25
CA ILE A 31 -17.72 1.98 2.86
C ILE A 31 -16.88 0.70 2.85
N ILE A 32 -17.26 -0.25 3.69
CA ILE A 32 -16.61 -1.55 3.76
C ILE A 32 -17.31 -2.55 2.84
N ARG A 33 -16.52 -3.48 2.30
CA ARG A 33 -17.00 -4.60 1.50
C ARG A 33 -16.59 -5.89 2.18
N THR A 34 -17.52 -6.82 2.26
CA THR A 34 -17.27 -8.17 2.77
C THR A 34 -17.41 -9.18 1.64
N ASP A 35 -16.62 -10.25 1.68
CA ASP A 35 -16.64 -11.34 0.71
C ASP A 35 -16.41 -12.67 1.43
N TRP A 36 -16.90 -13.78 0.86
CA TRP A 36 -16.64 -15.12 1.37
C TRP A 36 -15.18 -15.52 1.13
N ASP A 37 -14.57 -16.16 2.13
CA ASP A 37 -13.21 -16.68 2.05
C ASP A 37 -13.18 -18.20 2.28
N ALA A 38 -12.30 -18.90 1.56
CA ALA A 38 -12.13 -20.36 1.66
C ALA A 38 -11.49 -20.83 2.99
N GLY A 39 -11.05 -19.89 3.85
CA GLY A 39 -10.45 -20.18 5.14
C GLY A 39 -9.07 -19.56 5.28
N PHE A 40 -8.70 -19.26 6.53
CA PHE A 40 -7.41 -18.68 6.86
C PHE A 40 -6.30 -19.71 6.68
N VAL A 41 -5.24 -19.30 5.98
CA VAL A 41 -3.99 -20.05 5.81
C VAL A 41 -2.85 -19.08 6.10
N GLU A 42 -1.81 -19.56 6.79
CA GLU A 42 -0.64 -18.75 7.09
C GLU A 42 -0.04 -18.14 5.81
N GLY A 43 0.40 -16.89 5.91
CA GLY A 43 0.91 -16.12 4.77
C GLY A 43 -0.16 -15.37 3.97
N ARG A 44 -1.46 -15.73 4.07
CA ARG A 44 -2.56 -14.95 3.44
C ARG A 44 -2.83 -13.62 4.14
N GLN A 45 -2.26 -13.42 5.33
CA GLN A 45 -2.31 -12.16 6.08
C GLN A 45 -1.52 -11.02 5.42
N TYR A 46 -0.54 -11.36 4.58
CA TYR A 46 0.33 -10.39 3.94
C TYR A 46 -0.20 -9.99 2.57
N GLY A 47 0.03 -8.72 2.23
CA GLY A 47 -0.37 -8.15 0.97
C GLY A 47 0.47 -8.75 -0.16
N ARG A 48 -0.19 -9.11 -1.27
CA ARG A 48 0.46 -9.74 -2.44
C ARG A 48 1.04 -8.74 -3.44
N GLY A 49 1.02 -7.46 -3.11
CA GLY A 49 1.65 -6.41 -3.91
C GLY A 49 3.17 -6.53 -3.91
N LYS A 50 3.81 -6.06 -4.98
CA LYS A 50 5.28 -6.02 -5.14
C LYS A 50 5.96 -5.30 -3.97
N HIS A 51 5.29 -4.32 -3.37
CA HIS A 51 5.81 -3.54 -2.24
C HIS A 51 5.29 -4.04 -0.87
N GLY A 52 4.75 -5.26 -0.80
CA GLY A 52 4.22 -5.89 0.42
C GLY A 52 2.84 -5.38 0.87
N GLY A 53 2.22 -4.50 0.07
CA GLY A 53 0.86 -3.99 0.28
C GLY A 53 -0.20 -4.77 -0.48
N GLN A 54 -1.44 -4.27 -0.48
CA GLN A 54 -2.50 -4.83 -1.31
C GLN A 54 -2.20 -4.55 -2.80
N VAL A 55 -2.36 -5.54 -3.68
CA VAL A 55 -2.13 -5.39 -5.14
C VAL A 55 -2.95 -4.24 -5.72
N ARG A 56 -4.20 -4.09 -5.25
CA ARG A 56 -5.11 -3.02 -5.70
C ARG A 56 -4.56 -1.61 -5.41
N ASP A 57 -3.87 -1.43 -4.29
CA ASP A 57 -3.33 -0.13 -3.90
C ASP A 57 -2.18 0.33 -4.81
N GLU A 58 -1.52 -0.59 -5.53
CA GLU A 58 -0.41 -0.26 -6.44
C GLU A 58 -0.88 0.42 -7.73
N TYR A 59 -2.09 0.09 -8.20
CA TYR A 59 -2.67 0.63 -9.44
C TYR A 59 -3.59 1.84 -9.19
N ARG A 60 -3.85 2.19 -7.92
CA ARG A 60 -4.67 3.33 -7.52
C ARG A 60 -4.01 4.66 -7.93
N LYS A 61 -4.77 5.62 -8.45
CA LYS A 61 -4.24 6.90 -8.97
C LYS A 61 -4.55 8.10 -8.07
N ASP A 62 -5.61 8.01 -7.28
CA ASP A 62 -6.04 9.00 -6.31
C ASP A 62 -5.13 9.07 -5.08
N TYR A 63 -5.25 10.14 -4.30
CA TYR A 63 -4.60 10.27 -3.00
C TYR A 63 -5.57 9.86 -1.90
N ASP A 64 -5.18 8.91 -1.03
CA ASP A 64 -5.99 8.47 0.10
C ASP A 64 -5.14 8.45 1.38
N PRO A 65 -5.35 9.41 2.31
CA PRO A 65 -4.54 9.50 3.53
C PRO A 65 -4.69 8.26 4.44
N GLY A 66 -5.87 7.64 4.50
CA GLY A 66 -6.07 6.45 5.34
C GLY A 66 -5.48 5.17 4.75
N ARG A 67 -4.93 5.22 3.53
CA ARG A 67 -4.13 4.15 2.90
C ARG A 67 -2.64 4.52 2.78
N GLY A 68 -2.19 5.54 3.50
CA GLY A 68 -0.79 6.00 3.45
C GLY A 68 -0.46 6.95 2.31
N GLY A 69 -1.47 7.60 1.72
CA GLY A 69 -1.34 8.68 0.75
C GLY A 69 -1.31 8.23 -0.71
N TRP A 70 -0.26 8.62 -1.44
CA TRP A 70 -0.04 8.23 -2.83
C TRP A 70 0.39 6.76 -2.93
N ASN A 71 0.12 6.13 -4.07
CA ASN A 71 0.66 4.81 -4.35
C ASN A 71 2.21 4.82 -4.27
N LYS A 72 2.80 3.67 -3.95
CA LYS A 72 4.24 3.57 -3.69
C LYS A 72 5.10 3.87 -4.93
N VAL A 73 4.55 3.63 -6.13
CA VAL A 73 5.22 3.87 -7.43
C VAL A 73 5.35 5.37 -7.73
N ILE A 74 4.28 6.15 -7.49
CA ILE A 74 4.28 7.60 -7.66
C ILE A 74 5.10 8.25 -6.55
N ALA A 75 4.96 7.77 -5.30
CA ALA A 75 5.72 8.30 -4.17
C ALA A 75 7.24 8.11 -4.34
N SER A 76 7.69 6.96 -4.85
CA SER A 76 9.12 6.73 -5.13
C SER A 76 9.63 7.62 -6.25
N ARG A 77 8.85 7.83 -7.31
CA ARG A 77 9.19 8.74 -8.40
C ARG A 77 9.32 10.19 -7.93
N SER A 78 8.43 10.64 -7.06
CA SER A 78 8.47 12.00 -6.52
C SER A 78 9.67 12.25 -5.62
N LYS A 79 10.10 11.25 -4.83
CA LYS A 79 11.33 11.34 -4.02
C LYS A 79 12.58 11.42 -4.90
N PHE A 80 12.62 10.69 -6.01
CA PHE A 80 13.75 10.76 -6.94
C PHE A 80 13.91 12.15 -7.57
N LEU A 81 12.80 12.77 -7.99
CA LEU A 81 12.81 14.15 -8.49
C LEU A 81 13.21 15.16 -7.39
N SER A 82 12.71 15.02 -6.16
CA SER A 82 13.08 15.93 -5.08
C SER A 82 14.57 15.84 -4.72
N ASN A 83 15.17 14.65 -4.74
CA ASN A 83 16.60 14.47 -4.47
C ASN A 83 17.49 15.03 -5.59
N CYS A 84 16.99 15.10 -6.83
CA CYS A 84 17.73 15.70 -7.94
C CYS A 84 17.72 17.25 -7.88
N VAL A 85 16.65 17.84 -7.35
CA VAL A 85 16.50 19.32 -7.27
C VAL A 85 17.26 19.93 -6.09
N HIS A 86 17.50 19.18 -5.01
CA HIS A 86 18.26 19.66 -3.83
C HIS A 86 19.76 19.35 -3.88
N GLY A 87 20.27 18.82 -4.99
CA GLY A 87 21.69 18.51 -5.21
C GLY A 87 22.54 19.67 -5.76
N HIS A 88 22.00 20.88 -5.87
CA HIS A 88 22.69 22.04 -6.43
C HIS A 88 22.72 23.23 -5.47
N SER A 89 23.40 23.08 -4.34
CA SER A 89 23.97 24.22 -3.63
C SER A 89 25.19 23.76 -2.84
N HIS A 90 26.36 23.74 -3.48
CA HIS A 90 27.62 24.16 -2.88
C HIS A 90 28.70 24.11 -3.98
N SER A 91 28.93 25.28 -4.56
CA SER A 91 30.11 25.56 -5.37
C SER A 91 31.36 25.51 -4.50
N SER A 92 32.24 24.54 -4.76
CA SER A 92 33.68 24.71 -4.52
C SER A 92 34.44 23.90 -5.56
N ILE A 93 35.12 24.64 -6.41
CA ILE A 93 36.10 24.18 -7.40
C ILE A 93 37.10 23.25 -6.70
N SER A 94 37.25 22.01 -7.20
CA SER A 94 38.53 21.31 -7.06
C SER A 94 38.69 20.27 -8.16
N SER A 95 39.84 20.37 -8.80
CA SER A 95 40.33 19.66 -9.96
C SER A 95 40.48 18.14 -9.76
N LYS A 96 40.30 17.41 -10.88
CA LYS A 96 40.99 16.15 -11.24
C LYS A 96 40.80 14.95 -10.30
N LEU A 97 40.15 13.90 -10.82
CA LEU A 97 40.89 12.73 -11.32
C LEU A 97 39.94 11.78 -12.08
N LEU A 98 40.24 11.55 -13.35
CA LEU A 98 39.85 10.32 -14.04
C LEU A 98 40.56 9.16 -13.33
N ALA A 99 39.78 8.22 -12.80
CA ALA A 99 40.30 6.90 -12.44
C ALA A 99 39.55 5.86 -13.28
N TYR A 100 40.06 5.64 -14.49
CA TYR A 100 40.05 4.30 -15.08
C TYR A 100 41.25 3.54 -14.50
N ARG A 101 41.00 2.35 -13.95
CA ARG A 101 41.93 1.21 -13.75
C ARG A 101 41.21 0.20 -12.83
N VAL A 102 41.13 -1.12 -13.08
CA VAL A 102 41.61 -2.05 -14.11
C VAL A 102 40.47 -3.04 -14.35
#